data_AF-A0A202E933-F1
#
_entry.id   AF-A0A202E933-F1
#
_cell.length_a   1.000
_cell.length_b   1.000
_cell.length_c   1.000
_cell.angle_alpha   90.00
_cell.angle_beta   90.00
_cell.angle_gamma   90.00
#
_symmetry.space_group_name_H-M   'P 1'
#
loop_
_entity.id
_entity.type
_entity.pdbx_description
1 polymer ?
#
loop_
_entity_poly.entity_id
_entity_poly.type
_entity_poly.pdbx_seq_one_letter_code
_entity_poly.pdbx_strand_id
1 'polypeptide(L)'
;MSNQPPSPPSPSGPSPAMPSEPTTDTDEQVLVTTTQLEAALESHLSVSLGSDTLETVLVELDRAGYVEWIAITDTGDYVWDLADSPEQISEAIATGIANRLEGWVRSQLR
;
A
#
# COMPACT_ATOMS: atom_id res chain seq x y z
N MET A 1 23.53 52.39 -45.19
CA MET A 1 22.43 52.63 -44.23
C MET A 1 22.00 51.29 -43.67
N SER A 2 22.32 51.00 -42.42
CA SER A 2 21.76 49.86 -41.68
C SER A 2 21.25 50.38 -40.35
N ASN A 3 19.92 50.58 -40.29
CA ASN A 3 19.17 50.86 -39.08
C ASN A 3 18.99 49.54 -38.33
N GLN A 4 19.79 49.27 -37.31
CA GLN A 4 19.49 48.22 -36.34
C GLN A 4 18.98 48.89 -35.06
N PRO A 5 17.74 48.62 -34.62
CA PRO A 5 17.24 49.18 -33.37
C PRO A 5 17.91 48.51 -32.17
N PRO A 6 18.02 49.20 -31.01
CA PRO A 6 18.58 48.61 -29.80
C PRO A 6 17.70 47.46 -29.29
N SER A 7 18.34 46.40 -28.78
CA SER A 7 17.66 45.25 -28.18
C SER A 7 16.89 45.66 -26.91
N PRO A 8 15.73 45.03 -26.62
CA PRO A 8 14.93 45.33 -25.44
C PRO A 8 15.61 44.81 -24.16
N PRO A 9 15.27 45.35 -22.97
CA PRO A 9 15.80 44.86 -21.71
C PRO A 9 15.27 43.45 -21.42
N SER A 10 16.14 42.57 -20.92
CA SER A 10 15.79 41.22 -20.48
C SER A 10 14.81 41.29 -19.31
N PRO A 11 13.70 40.52 -19.31
CA PRO A 11 12.84 40.44 -18.14
C PRO A 11 13.57 39.65 -17.05
N SER A 12 13.84 40.30 -15.91
CA SER A 12 14.17 39.61 -14.67
C SER A 12 12.91 38.92 -14.15
N GLY A 13 12.58 37.76 -14.73
CA GLY A 13 11.64 36.81 -14.17
C GLY A 13 12.26 36.09 -12.96
N PRO A 14 11.46 35.60 -12.00
CA PRO A 14 11.98 34.86 -10.85
C PRO A 14 12.80 33.66 -11.35
N SER A 15 14.01 33.52 -10.80
CA SER A 15 14.82 32.32 -10.99
C SER A 15 13.96 31.10 -10.71
N PRO A 16 13.99 30.03 -11.54
CA PRO A 16 13.35 28.79 -11.18
C PRO A 16 14.01 28.35 -9.87
N ALA A 17 13.25 28.38 -8.77
CA ALA A 17 13.63 27.63 -7.60
C ALA A 17 13.90 26.20 -8.10
N MET A 18 15.10 25.69 -7.86
CA MET A 18 15.38 24.27 -8.04
C MET A 18 14.21 23.50 -7.42
N PRO A 19 13.68 22.45 -8.07
CA PRO A 19 12.75 21.56 -7.42
C PRO A 19 13.42 21.12 -6.13
N SER A 20 12.90 21.57 -4.99
CA SER A 20 13.24 20.97 -3.71
C SER A 20 12.90 19.50 -3.88
N GLU A 21 13.91 18.65 -3.75
CA GLU A 21 13.72 17.21 -3.69
C GLU A 21 12.59 16.94 -2.69
N PRO A 22 11.61 16.10 -3.03
CA PRO A 22 10.56 15.76 -2.08
C PRO A 22 11.25 15.09 -0.89
N THR A 23 11.27 15.82 0.23
CA THR A 23 11.53 15.24 1.54
C THR A 23 10.24 14.55 1.93
N THR A 24 10.15 13.27 1.60
CA THR A 24 9.09 12.40 2.09
C THR A 24 9.75 11.15 2.65
N ASP A 25 10.06 11.22 3.95
CA ASP A 25 9.70 10.14 4.87
C ASP A 25 8.17 10.00 4.78
N THR A 26 7.71 9.34 3.72
CA THR A 26 6.37 8.76 3.65
C THR A 26 6.66 7.29 3.63
N ASP A 27 6.36 6.58 4.72
CA ASP A 27 6.26 5.14 4.70
C ASP A 27 5.55 4.73 3.40
N GLU A 28 6.23 3.93 2.58
CA GLU A 28 5.89 3.72 1.17
C GLU A 28 4.51 3.06 1.08
N GLN A 29 3.45 3.87 0.96
CA GLN A 29 2.06 3.38 0.93
C GLN A 29 1.89 2.39 -0.21
N VAL A 30 1.37 1.19 0.10
CA VAL A 30 1.13 0.13 -0.89
C VAL A 30 -0.36 0.04 -1.13
N LEU A 31 -0.86 0.94 -1.99
CA LEU A 31 -2.28 1.06 -2.28
C LEU A 31 -2.72 0.06 -3.36
N VAL A 32 -3.73 -0.75 -3.05
CA VAL A 32 -4.32 -1.71 -3.99
C VAL A 32 -5.83 -1.69 -3.91
N THR A 33 -6.51 -1.94 -5.03
CA THR A 33 -7.96 -2.15 -5.01
C THR A 33 -8.34 -3.60 -4.74
N THR A 34 -9.57 -3.87 -4.32
CA THR A 34 -10.07 -5.26 -4.14
C THR A 34 -9.91 -6.05 -5.44
N THR A 35 -10.26 -5.46 -6.59
CA THR A 35 -10.10 -6.11 -7.91
C THR A 35 -8.64 -6.44 -8.23
N GLN A 36 -7.71 -5.53 -7.91
CA GLN A 36 -6.27 -5.77 -8.13
C GLN A 36 -5.75 -6.88 -7.23
N LEU A 37 -6.19 -6.90 -5.97
CA LEU A 37 -5.80 -7.92 -5.01
C LEU A 37 -6.37 -9.29 -5.37
N GLU A 38 -7.62 -9.35 -5.86
CA GLU A 38 -8.25 -10.56 -6.39
C GLU A 38 -7.39 -11.14 -7.51
N ALA A 39 -7.10 -10.34 -8.55
CA ALA A 39 -6.29 -10.78 -9.69
C ALA A 39 -4.88 -11.25 -9.26
N ALA A 40 -4.26 -10.56 -8.32
CA ALA A 40 -2.95 -10.94 -7.78
C ALA A 40 -3.02 -12.29 -7.04
N LEU A 41 -4.00 -12.47 -6.15
CA LEU A 41 -4.19 -13.71 -5.41
C LEU A 41 -4.52 -14.89 -6.32
N GLU A 42 -5.39 -14.70 -7.31
CA GLU A 42 -5.71 -15.75 -8.29
C GLU A 42 -4.46 -16.15 -9.09
N SER A 43 -3.62 -15.18 -9.48
CA SER A 43 -2.36 -15.44 -10.17
C SER A 43 -1.34 -16.18 -9.30
N HIS A 44 -1.27 -15.87 -8.00
CA HIS A 44 -0.29 -16.47 -7.10
C HIS A 44 -0.71 -17.83 -6.55
N LEU A 45 -2.00 -18.03 -6.33
CA LEU A 45 -2.55 -19.23 -5.69
C LEU A 45 -3.17 -20.22 -6.68
N SER A 46 -3.37 -19.82 -7.94
CA SER A 46 -4.07 -20.62 -8.96
C SER A 46 -5.48 -21.07 -8.51
N VAL A 47 -6.13 -20.25 -7.68
CA VAL A 47 -7.48 -20.47 -7.14
C VAL A 47 -8.33 -19.28 -7.54
N SER A 48 -9.59 -19.50 -7.90
CA SER A 48 -10.54 -18.39 -8.07
C SER A 48 -11.18 -18.05 -6.74
N LEU A 49 -11.09 -16.79 -6.35
CA LEU A 49 -11.73 -16.25 -5.15
C LEU A 49 -12.98 -15.53 -5.61
N GLY A 50 -14.16 -15.93 -5.12
CA GLY A 50 -15.36 -15.13 -5.38
C GLY A 50 -15.20 -13.75 -4.76
N SER A 51 -15.50 -12.68 -5.49
CA SER A 51 -15.27 -11.30 -5.04
C SER A 51 -15.93 -10.99 -3.68
N ASP A 52 -17.14 -11.50 -3.43
CA ASP A 52 -17.83 -11.38 -2.12
C ASP A 52 -17.05 -12.05 -0.97
N THR A 53 -16.37 -13.17 -1.27
CA THR A 53 -15.57 -13.90 -0.28
C THR A 53 -14.30 -13.12 0.04
N LEU A 54 -13.63 -12.59 -0.98
CA LEU A 54 -12.43 -11.78 -0.78
C LEU A 54 -12.75 -10.50 0.01
N GLU A 55 -13.82 -9.79 -0.35
CA GLU A 55 -14.25 -8.59 0.39
C GLU A 55 -14.54 -8.91 1.86
N THR A 56 -15.25 -10.02 2.12
CA THR A 56 -15.50 -10.48 3.50
C THR A 56 -14.20 -10.72 4.26
N VAL A 57 -13.21 -11.37 3.63
CA VAL A 57 -11.90 -11.61 4.25
C VAL A 57 -11.17 -10.31 4.54
N LEU A 58 -11.14 -9.36 3.59
CA LEU A 58 -10.43 -8.09 3.77
C LEU A 58 -11.04 -7.24 4.88
N VAL A 59 -12.38 -7.21 5.00
CA VAL A 59 -13.06 -6.53 6.11
C VAL A 59 -12.68 -7.14 7.47
N GLU A 60 -12.57 -8.46 7.56
CA GLU A 60 -12.15 -9.10 8.81
C GLU A 60 -10.66 -8.87 9.12
N LEU A 61 -9.81 -8.82 8.09
CA LEU A 61 -8.40 -8.46 8.24
C LEU A 61 -8.22 -7.01 8.68
N ASP A 62 -9.03 -6.08 8.17
CA ASP A 62 -9.05 -4.67 8.58
C ASP A 62 -9.48 -4.51 10.04
N ARG A 63 -10.55 -5.20 10.44
CA ARG A 63 -10.99 -5.23 11.85
C ARG A 63 -9.93 -5.77 12.80
N ALA A 64 -9.10 -6.69 12.32
CA ALA A 64 -8.00 -7.26 13.08
C ALA A 64 -6.70 -6.44 12.99
N GLY A 65 -6.69 -5.37 12.18
CA GLY A 65 -5.53 -4.49 12.00
C GLY A 65 -4.40 -5.11 11.21
N TYR A 66 -4.72 -5.91 10.17
CA TYR A 66 -3.73 -6.52 9.26
C TYR A 66 -3.65 -5.86 7.88
N VAL A 67 -4.70 -5.16 7.48
CA VAL A 67 -4.80 -4.34 6.27
C VAL A 67 -5.56 -3.09 6.68
N GLU A 68 -5.45 -2.00 5.93
CA GLU A 68 -6.21 -0.78 6.23
C GLU A 68 -7.10 -0.39 5.05
N TRP A 69 -8.40 -0.28 5.28
CA TRP A 69 -9.29 0.34 4.30
C TRP A 69 -9.16 1.86 4.32
N ILE A 70 -8.78 2.45 3.19
CA ILE A 70 -8.52 3.91 3.11
C ILE A 70 -9.54 4.70 2.29
N ALA A 71 -10.18 4.09 1.28
CA ALA A 71 -11.08 4.80 0.37
C ALA A 71 -11.94 3.87 -0.49
N ILE A 72 -12.90 4.46 -1.23
CA ILE A 72 -13.63 3.81 -2.33
C ILE A 72 -13.37 4.64 -3.60
N THR A 73 -13.08 3.97 -4.72
CA THR A 73 -12.90 4.63 -6.03
C THR A 73 -14.20 5.21 -6.57
N ASP A 74 -14.12 6.03 -7.61
CA ASP A 74 -15.30 6.53 -8.33
C ASP A 74 -16.12 5.42 -9.00
N THR A 75 -15.49 4.28 -9.33
CA THR A 75 -16.13 3.07 -9.84
C THR A 75 -16.72 2.17 -8.75
N GLY A 76 -16.54 2.50 -7.47
CA GLY A 76 -17.06 1.73 -6.34
C GLY A 76 -16.15 0.60 -5.85
N ASP A 77 -14.87 0.58 -6.21
CA ASP A 77 -13.91 -0.43 -5.74
C ASP A 77 -13.25 0.03 -4.44
N TYR A 78 -13.05 -0.87 -3.48
CA TYR A 78 -12.41 -0.52 -2.20
C TYR A 78 -10.90 -0.44 -2.39
N VAL A 79 -10.27 0.56 -1.76
CA VAL A 79 -8.82 0.76 -1.77
C VAL A 79 -8.26 0.44 -0.39
N TRP A 80 -7.24 -0.41 -0.38
CA TRP A 80 -6.56 -0.92 0.80
C TRP A 80 -5.12 -0.42 0.80
N ASP A 81 -4.63 0.01 1.96
CA ASP A 81 -3.20 0.20 2.21
C ASP A 81 -2.63 -1.09 2.82
N LEU A 82 -1.59 -1.62 2.17
CA LEU A 82 -0.90 -2.85 2.54
C LEU A 82 0.53 -2.60 3.01
N ALA A 83 0.95 -1.36 3.29
CA ALA A 83 2.32 -1.04 3.67
C ALA A 83 2.80 -1.86 4.88
N ASP A 84 1.99 -1.92 5.94
CA ASP A 84 2.31 -2.63 7.18
C ASP A 84 1.86 -4.10 7.17
N SER A 85 1.06 -4.51 6.19
CA SER A 85 0.45 -5.84 6.14
C SER A 85 1.46 -6.99 6.19
N PRO A 86 2.60 -6.97 5.47
CA PRO A 86 3.58 -8.03 5.55
C PRO A 86 4.12 -8.25 6.97
N GLU A 87 4.41 -7.15 7.69
CA GLU A 87 4.92 -7.22 9.06
C GLU A 87 3.84 -7.75 10.01
N GLN A 88 2.66 -7.14 10.01
CA GLN A 88 1.56 -7.49 10.90
C GLN A 88 1.10 -8.95 10.71
N ILE A 89 0.97 -9.39 9.46
CA ILE A 89 0.60 -10.79 9.15
C ILE A 89 1.72 -11.75 9.58
N SER A 90 2.99 -11.40 9.35
CA SER A 90 4.11 -12.26 9.75
C SER A 90 4.21 -12.43 11.26
N GLU A 91 3.98 -11.36 12.03
CA GLU A 91 3.97 -11.38 13.49
C GLU A 91 2.82 -12.25 14.03
N ALA A 92 1.62 -12.12 13.45
CA ALA A 92 0.47 -12.94 13.82
C ALA A 92 0.72 -14.43 13.56
N ILE A 93 1.31 -14.78 12.41
CA ILE A 93 1.69 -16.17 12.09
C ILE A 93 2.74 -16.68 13.07
N ALA A 94 3.80 -15.90 13.33
CA ALA A 94 4.87 -16.27 14.26
C ALA A 94 4.32 -16.51 15.68
N THR A 95 3.45 -15.62 16.15
CA THR A 95 2.76 -15.73 17.44
C THR A 95 1.88 -16.99 17.51
N GLY A 96 1.11 -17.26 16.45
CA GLY A 96 0.28 -18.47 16.35
C GLY A 96 1.11 -19.76 16.43
N ILE A 97 2.24 -19.81 15.72
CA ILE A 97 3.17 -20.95 15.76
C ILE A 97 3.79 -21.09 17.14
N ALA A 98 4.28 -20.00 17.75
CA ALA A 98 4.90 -20.01 19.07
C ALA A 98 3.92 -20.52 20.14
N ASN A 99 2.68 -20.02 20.14
CA ASN A 99 1.63 -20.47 21.05
C ASN A 99 1.30 -21.96 20.85
N ARG A 100 1.26 -22.42 19.59
CA ARG A 100 1.01 -23.83 19.27
C ARG A 100 2.14 -24.74 19.77
N LEU A 101 3.40 -24.33 19.56
CA LEU A 101 4.57 -25.07 20.04
C LEU A 101 4.62 -25.10 21.57
N GLU A 102 4.34 -23.97 22.22
CA GLU A 102 4.28 -23.92 23.69
C GLU A 102 3.22 -24.87 24.23
N GLY A 103 2.01 -24.86 23.65
CA GLY A 103 0.94 -25.78 24.01
C GLY A 103 1.34 -27.24 23.81
N TRP A 104 2.06 -27.55 22.73
CA TRP A 104 2.56 -28.89 22.48
C TRP A 104 3.63 -29.30 23.49
N VAL A 105 4.65 -28.47 23.76
CA VAL A 105 5.70 -28.78 24.76
C VAL A 105 5.09 -29.03 26.13
N ARG A 106 4.13 -28.19 26.57
CA ARG A 106 3.42 -28.38 27.84
C ARG A 106 2.64 -29.71 27.88
N SER A 107 2.14 -30.19 26.74
CA SER A 107 1.45 -31.49 26.67
C SER A 107 2.41 -32.68 26.80
N GLN A 108 3.67 -32.53 26.40
CA GLN A 108 4.70 -33.58 26.49
C GLN A 108 5.34 -33.67 27.88
N LEU A 109 5.20 -32.64 28.71
CA LEU A 109 5.72 -32.58 30.08
C LEU A 109 4.71 -33.08 31.14
N ARG A 110 3.53 -33.51 30.73
CA ARG A 110 2.51 -34.16 31.58
C ARG A 110 2.58 -35.67 31.44
#